data_AF-A0A151X395-F1
#
_entry.id   AF-A0A151X395-F1
#
_cell.length_a   1.000
_cell.length_b   1.000
_cell.length_c   1.000
_cell.angle_alpha   90.00
_cell.angle_beta   90.00
_cell.angle_gamma   90.00
#
_symmetry.space_group_name_H-M   'P 1'
#
loop_
_entity.id
_entity.type
_entity.pdbx_description
1 polymer ?
#
loop_
_entity_poly.entity_id
_entity_poly.type
_entity_poly.pdbx_seq_one_letter_code
_entity_poly.pdbx_strand_id
1 'polypeptide(L)'
;MTLYHFGNCLALVYVPYYLTYKYSGLSEYGAFWKCNQAGGIYIFTQLVKMLVLATFFPTADNVGEEGFDIFGEFLKSSIDLADLVGILLVLNSIPGKGHAKVLSAGIGWAAAEVLLTRFLLLWVGARGAEFDWKYIQKSLESNINLVQHITTATLVWLWSRHDLRRGLVPIVVGMLVLTVYRPLMLDFLSSLLLAGPWSTLIIKAITTFFIGATTLHIYAGLAHSIGIF
;
A
#
# COMPACT_ATOMS: atom_id res chain seq x y z
N MET A 1 -5.64 -3.22 -31.63
CA MET A 1 -4.62 -3.68 -30.65
C MET A 1 -4.61 -2.83 -29.36
N THR A 2 -4.73 -1.51 -29.44
CA THR A 2 -4.66 -0.59 -28.28
C THR A 2 -5.75 -0.81 -27.22
N LEU A 3 -7.01 -1.02 -27.63
CA LEU A 3 -8.11 -1.33 -26.71
C LEU A 3 -7.94 -2.68 -25.99
N TYR A 4 -7.36 -3.68 -26.65
CA TYR A 4 -7.09 -4.98 -26.04
C TYR A 4 -6.00 -4.86 -24.97
N HIS A 5 -4.91 -4.14 -25.27
CA HIS A 5 -3.85 -3.91 -24.31
C HIS A 5 -4.31 -3.11 -23.09
N PHE A 6 -5.06 -2.03 -23.32
CA PHE A 6 -5.68 -1.24 -22.25
C PHE A 6 -6.65 -2.10 -21.41
N GLY A 7 -7.55 -2.84 -22.07
CA GLY A 7 -8.50 -3.73 -21.39
C GLY A 7 -7.82 -4.80 -20.54
N ASN A 8 -6.74 -5.40 -21.04
CA ASN A 8 -5.95 -6.38 -20.29
C ASN A 8 -5.28 -5.77 -19.06
N CYS A 9 -4.66 -4.59 -19.18
CA CYS A 9 -4.04 -3.91 -18.05
C CYS A 9 -5.08 -3.50 -17.01
N LEU A 10 -6.22 -2.97 -17.46
CA LEU A 10 -7.33 -2.58 -16.59
C LEU A 10 -7.90 -3.80 -15.86
N ALA A 11 -8.14 -4.90 -16.56
CA ALA A 11 -8.57 -6.15 -15.94
C ALA A 11 -7.52 -6.66 -14.92
N LEU A 12 -6.25 -6.65 -15.28
CA LEU A 12 -5.17 -7.12 -14.39
C LEU A 12 -5.06 -6.31 -13.09
N VAL A 13 -5.43 -5.02 -13.13
CA VAL A 13 -5.47 -4.14 -11.95
C VAL A 13 -6.76 -4.30 -11.16
N TYR A 14 -7.93 -4.17 -11.79
CA TYR A 14 -9.19 -4.06 -11.04
C TYR A 14 -9.82 -5.42 -10.68
N VAL A 15 -9.53 -6.49 -11.42
CA VAL A 15 -10.10 -7.82 -11.12
C VAL A 15 -9.67 -8.31 -9.74
N PRO A 16 -8.38 -8.27 -9.33
CA PRO A 16 -7.98 -8.68 -7.98
C PRO A 16 -8.67 -7.89 -6.87
N TYR A 17 -8.87 -6.59 -7.06
CA TYR A 17 -9.60 -5.73 -6.10
C TYR A 17 -11.07 -6.12 -6.00
N TYR A 18 -11.71 -6.41 -7.13
CA TYR A 18 -13.11 -6.87 -7.13
C TYR A 18 -13.26 -8.26 -6.48
N LEU A 19 -12.37 -9.21 -6.80
CA LEU A 19 -12.39 -10.55 -6.23
C LEU A 19 -12.17 -10.50 -4.72
N THR A 20 -11.19 -9.74 -4.24
CA THR A 20 -10.95 -9.58 -2.79
C THR A 20 -12.14 -8.95 -2.08
N TYR A 21 -12.76 -7.92 -2.65
CA TYR A 21 -13.97 -7.33 -2.07
C TYR A 21 -15.14 -8.34 -1.99
N LYS A 22 -15.36 -9.11 -3.05
CA LYS A 22 -16.51 -10.04 -3.14
C LYS A 22 -16.31 -11.30 -2.29
N TYR A 23 -15.15 -11.94 -2.36
CA TYR A 23 -14.89 -13.23 -1.70
C TYR A 23 -14.53 -13.11 -0.21
N SER A 24 -14.26 -11.90 0.29
CA SER A 24 -14.02 -11.70 1.71
C SER A 24 -15.27 -11.34 2.53
N GLY A 25 -16.47 -11.47 1.94
CA GLY A 25 -17.75 -11.24 2.64
C GLY A 25 -18.04 -9.78 2.97
N LEU A 26 -17.22 -8.82 2.53
CA LEU A 26 -17.40 -7.39 2.79
C LEU A 26 -18.72 -6.84 2.23
N SER A 27 -19.19 -7.41 1.13
CA SER A 27 -20.49 -7.07 0.53
C SER A 27 -21.66 -7.33 1.47
N GLU A 28 -21.58 -8.35 2.32
CA GLU A 28 -22.64 -8.71 3.28
C GLU A 28 -22.68 -7.74 4.47
N TYR A 29 -21.54 -7.16 4.82
CA TYR A 29 -21.42 -6.17 5.90
C TYR A 29 -21.79 -4.74 5.47
N GLY A 30 -22.28 -4.54 4.24
CA GLY A 30 -22.55 -3.21 3.69
C GLY A 30 -21.31 -2.32 3.66
N ALA A 31 -20.12 -2.91 3.48
CA ALA A 31 -18.84 -2.23 3.65
C ALA A 31 -18.49 -1.24 2.53
N PHE A 32 -19.30 -1.12 1.48
CA PHE A 32 -19.05 -0.23 0.35
C PHE A 32 -18.85 1.23 0.78
N TRP A 33 -19.76 1.75 1.62
CA TRP A 33 -19.66 3.14 2.09
C TRP A 33 -18.45 3.36 3.01
N LYS A 34 -18.12 2.36 3.83
CA LYS A 34 -16.94 2.38 4.73
C LYS A 34 -15.63 2.36 3.92
N CYS A 35 -15.59 1.58 2.84
CA CYS A 35 -14.49 1.53 1.88
C CYS A 35 -14.31 2.88 1.18
N ASN A 36 -15.42 3.51 0.76
CA ASN A 36 -15.38 4.85 0.17
C ASN A 36 -14.91 5.92 1.16
N GLN A 37 -15.36 5.84 2.42
CA GLN A 37 -14.87 6.72 3.50
C GLN A 37 -13.36 6.56 3.72
N ALA A 38 -12.84 5.32 3.72
CA ALA A 38 -11.42 5.06 3.79
C ALA A 38 -10.66 5.70 2.62
N GLY A 39 -11.19 5.58 1.40
CA GLY A 39 -10.62 6.25 0.23
C GLY A 39 -10.66 7.78 0.30
N GLY A 40 -11.71 8.36 0.89
CA GLY A 40 -11.78 9.80 1.15
C GLY A 40 -10.69 10.30 2.10
N ILE A 41 -10.44 9.55 3.18
CA ILE A 41 -9.35 9.87 4.12
C ILE A 41 -7.99 9.74 3.42
N TYR A 42 -7.79 8.72 2.57
CA TYR A 42 -6.58 8.58 1.76
C TYR A 42 -6.33 9.80 0.87
N ILE A 43 -7.35 10.28 0.16
CA ILE A 43 -7.23 11.47 -0.70
C ILE A 43 -6.77 12.67 0.14
N PHE A 44 -7.38 12.86 1.31
CA PHE A 44 -7.01 13.97 2.20
C PHE A 44 -5.57 13.84 2.71
N THR A 45 -5.15 12.67 3.20
CA THR A 45 -3.78 12.46 3.68
C THR A 45 -2.76 12.64 2.57
N GLN A 46 -3.06 12.16 1.37
CA GLN A 46 -2.19 12.30 0.20
C GLN A 46 -2.04 13.78 -0.23
N LEU A 47 -3.12 14.57 -0.17
CA LEU A 47 -3.04 16.01 -0.45
C LEU A 47 -2.18 16.75 0.57
N VAL A 48 -2.35 16.47 1.86
CA VAL A 48 -1.51 17.03 2.93
C VAL A 48 -0.06 16.64 2.74
N LYS A 49 0.20 15.36 2.46
CA LYS A 49 1.54 14.82 2.18
C LYS A 49 2.23 15.55 1.02
N MET A 50 1.52 15.72 -0.09
CA MET A 50 2.07 16.43 -1.26
C MET A 50 2.33 17.91 -0.99
N LEU A 51 1.49 18.57 -0.19
CA LEU A 51 1.72 19.96 0.23
C LEU A 51 2.95 20.08 1.14
N VAL A 52 3.12 19.17 2.10
CA VAL A 52 4.29 19.13 2.98
C VAL A 52 5.56 18.88 2.17
N LEU A 53 5.54 17.92 1.24
CA LEU A 53 6.67 17.66 0.36
C LEU A 53 7.02 18.89 -0.49
N ALA A 54 6.03 19.55 -1.08
CA ALA A 54 6.26 20.74 -1.92
C ALA A 54 6.76 21.97 -1.15
N THR A 55 6.39 22.11 0.13
CA THR A 55 6.76 23.27 0.96
C THR A 55 8.12 23.12 1.62
N PHE A 56 8.43 21.93 2.15
CA PHE A 56 9.70 21.67 2.85
C PHE A 56 10.80 21.13 1.94
N PHE A 57 10.45 20.52 0.80
CA PHE A 57 11.39 20.01 -0.19
C PHE A 57 11.09 20.59 -1.58
N PRO A 58 11.23 21.91 -1.78
CA PRO A 58 11.15 22.47 -3.12
C PRO A 58 12.20 21.79 -4.00
N THR A 59 11.78 21.13 -5.08
CA THR A 59 12.65 20.43 -6.03
C THR A 59 13.48 21.37 -6.92
N ALA A 60 13.61 22.64 -6.54
CA ALA A 60 14.43 23.63 -7.21
C ALA A 60 15.55 24.04 -6.24
N ASP A 61 16.74 23.45 -6.43
CA ASP A 61 18.07 24.09 -6.26
C ASP A 61 19.25 23.10 -6.29
N ASN A 62 19.00 21.77 -6.23
CA ASN A 62 20.08 20.76 -6.31
C ASN A 62 20.36 20.27 -7.75
N VAL A 63 20.51 21.17 -8.71
CA VAL A 63 20.95 20.86 -10.09
C VAL A 63 22.48 20.61 -10.16
N GLY A 64 23.14 20.30 -9.03
CA GLY A 64 24.61 20.32 -8.94
C GLY A 64 25.31 19.19 -8.19
N GLU A 65 24.63 18.29 -7.49
CA GLU A 65 25.31 17.20 -6.77
C GLU A 65 24.77 15.83 -7.20
N GLU A 66 25.57 15.11 -7.98
CA GLU A 66 25.40 13.69 -8.34
C GLU A 66 25.67 12.76 -7.13
N GLY A 67 25.15 13.11 -5.95
CA GLY A 67 25.22 12.33 -4.73
C GLY A 67 23.82 11.84 -4.34
N PHE A 68 23.71 10.56 -3.97
CA PHE A 68 22.50 10.03 -3.35
C PHE A 68 22.30 10.73 -2.00
N ASP A 69 21.37 11.68 -1.92
CA ASP A 69 21.07 12.44 -0.69
C ASP A 69 20.28 11.56 0.29
N ILE A 70 21.04 10.74 1.04
CA ILE A 70 20.52 9.82 2.07
C ILE A 70 19.64 10.58 3.07
N PHE A 71 20.02 11.81 3.44
CA PHE A 71 19.29 12.58 4.43
C PHE A 71 17.95 13.09 3.88
N GLY A 72 17.95 13.62 2.65
CA GLY A 72 16.73 14.00 1.96
C GLY A 72 15.77 12.83 1.74
N GLU A 73 16.27 11.66 1.35
CA GLU A 73 15.44 10.46 1.18
C GLU A 73 14.91 9.91 2.51
N PHE A 74 15.70 9.97 3.57
CA PHE A 74 15.26 9.60 4.92
C PHE A 74 14.12 10.51 5.42
N LEU A 75 14.22 11.81 5.18
CA LEU A 75 13.16 12.76 5.55
C LEU A 75 11.89 12.55 4.71
N LYS A 76 12.03 12.28 3.41
CA LYS A 76 10.88 11.91 2.55
C LYS A 76 10.20 10.65 3.06
N SER A 77 10.97 9.62 3.42
CA SER A 77 10.42 8.38 4.00
C SER A 77 9.78 8.61 5.37
N SER A 78 10.26 9.58 6.16
CA SER A 78 9.62 9.96 7.43
C SER A 78 8.22 10.55 7.23
N ILE A 79 7.96 11.21 6.10
CA ILE A 79 6.63 11.72 5.75
C ILE A 79 5.65 10.56 5.47
N ASP A 80 6.13 9.39 5.07
CA ASP A 80 5.29 8.19 4.90
C ASP A 80 4.70 7.68 6.24
N LEU A 81 5.21 8.15 7.40
CA LEU A 81 4.55 7.93 8.69
C LEU A 81 3.15 8.56 8.75
N ALA A 82 2.91 9.64 8.00
CA ALA A 82 1.60 10.28 7.93
C ALA A 82 0.54 9.32 7.34
N ASP A 83 0.94 8.43 6.44
CA ASP A 83 0.03 7.43 5.86
C ASP A 83 -0.39 6.39 6.92
N LEU A 84 0.50 6.01 7.83
CA LEU A 84 0.14 5.14 8.97
C LEU A 84 -0.87 5.83 9.91
N VAL A 85 -0.69 7.13 10.17
CA VAL A 85 -1.66 7.93 10.94
C VAL A 85 -2.99 8.00 10.21
N GLY A 86 -2.99 8.16 8.89
CA GLY A 86 -4.18 8.08 8.05
C GLY A 86 -4.92 6.76 8.21
N ILE A 87 -4.22 5.63 8.11
CA ILE A 87 -4.79 4.30 8.29
C ILE A 87 -5.35 4.11 9.71
N LEU A 88 -4.68 4.63 10.74
CA LEU A 88 -5.20 4.64 12.12
C LEU A 88 -6.53 5.40 12.23
N LEU A 89 -6.63 6.56 11.60
CA LEU A 89 -7.87 7.35 11.57
C LEU A 89 -8.99 6.61 10.83
N VAL A 90 -8.68 5.97 9.71
CA VAL A 90 -9.64 5.12 8.97
C VAL A 90 -10.15 3.99 9.85
N LEU A 91 -9.24 3.27 10.51
CA LEU A 91 -9.60 2.20 11.42
C LEU A 91 -10.48 2.76 12.54
N ASN A 92 -10.13 3.86 13.20
CA ASN A 92 -10.97 4.39 14.28
C ASN A 92 -12.36 4.86 13.81
N SER A 93 -12.48 5.27 12.54
CA SER A 93 -13.74 5.74 11.95
C SER A 93 -14.70 4.61 11.54
N ILE A 94 -14.22 3.38 11.36
CA ILE A 94 -15.04 2.25 10.90
C ILE A 94 -15.51 1.40 12.09
N PRO A 95 -16.81 1.42 12.45
CA PRO A 95 -17.38 0.50 13.43
C PRO A 95 -17.62 -0.89 12.81
N GLY A 96 -17.29 -1.95 13.55
CA GLY A 96 -17.57 -3.34 13.14
C GLY A 96 -16.60 -4.37 13.72
N LYS A 97 -16.80 -5.64 13.34
CA LYS A 97 -15.89 -6.75 13.68
C LYS A 97 -14.48 -6.47 13.15
N GLY A 98 -13.46 -6.86 13.92
CA GLY A 98 -12.05 -6.60 13.60
C GLY A 98 -11.64 -7.05 12.18
N HIS A 99 -12.04 -8.25 11.77
CA HIS A 99 -11.73 -8.81 10.44
C HIS A 99 -12.28 -7.94 9.29
N ALA A 100 -13.57 -7.60 9.33
CA ALA A 100 -14.20 -6.77 8.30
C ALA A 100 -13.69 -5.32 8.33
N LYS A 101 -13.39 -4.80 9.53
CA LYS A 101 -12.85 -3.46 9.75
C LYS A 101 -11.49 -3.27 9.09
N VAL A 102 -10.56 -4.20 9.34
CA VAL A 102 -9.21 -4.12 8.78
C VAL A 102 -9.23 -4.28 7.26
N LEU A 103 -10.03 -5.21 6.76
CA LEU A 103 -10.09 -5.47 5.33
C LEU A 103 -10.76 -4.33 4.54
N SER A 104 -11.83 -3.74 5.08
CA SER A 104 -12.46 -2.56 4.46
C SER A 104 -11.53 -1.35 4.43
N ALA A 105 -10.76 -1.11 5.50
CA ALA A 105 -9.75 -0.06 5.55
C ALA A 105 -8.63 -0.30 4.50
N GLY A 106 -8.06 -1.51 4.47
CA GLY A 106 -6.96 -1.86 3.57
C GLY A 106 -7.36 -1.84 2.09
N ILE A 107 -8.51 -2.44 1.73
CA ILE A 107 -9.01 -2.43 0.35
C ILE A 107 -9.40 -1.02 -0.08
N GLY A 108 -10.05 -0.24 0.78
CA GLY A 108 -10.45 1.14 0.46
C GLY A 108 -9.26 2.06 0.24
N TRP A 109 -8.24 1.97 1.10
CA TRP A 109 -6.99 2.70 0.94
C TRP A 109 -6.28 2.32 -0.37
N ALA A 110 -6.08 1.02 -0.61
CA ALA A 110 -5.41 0.53 -1.81
C ALA A 110 -6.17 0.87 -3.09
N ALA A 111 -7.52 0.84 -3.06
CA ALA A 111 -8.35 1.14 -4.21
C ALA A 111 -8.28 2.62 -4.56
N ALA A 112 -8.28 3.50 -3.54
CA ALA A 112 -8.11 4.92 -3.74
C ALA A 112 -6.72 5.26 -4.29
N GLU A 113 -5.66 4.64 -3.77
CA GLU A 113 -4.31 4.79 -4.32
C GLU A 113 -4.25 4.40 -5.79
N VAL A 114 -4.73 3.21 -6.15
CA VAL A 114 -4.68 2.73 -7.53
C VAL A 114 -5.52 3.60 -8.45
N LEU A 115 -6.70 4.05 -8.00
CA LEU A 115 -7.54 4.93 -8.77
C LEU A 115 -6.84 6.27 -9.04
N LEU A 116 -6.22 6.89 -8.04
CA LEU A 116 -5.57 8.20 -8.24
C LEU A 116 -4.25 8.10 -9.02
N THR A 117 -3.45 7.06 -8.77
CA THR A 117 -2.09 6.95 -9.33
C THR A 117 -2.05 6.32 -10.71
N ARG A 118 -2.94 5.36 -10.99
CA ARG A 118 -2.82 4.50 -12.18
C ARG A 118 -3.95 4.66 -13.17
N PHE A 119 -5.10 5.22 -12.77
CA PHE A 119 -6.20 5.45 -13.71
C PHE A 119 -5.76 6.35 -14.87
N LEU A 120 -5.20 7.53 -14.58
CA LEU A 120 -4.74 8.46 -15.62
C LEU A 120 -3.57 7.87 -16.43
N LEU A 121 -2.62 7.20 -15.77
CA LEU A 121 -1.47 6.58 -16.42
C LEU A 121 -1.88 5.50 -17.41
N LEU A 122 -2.84 4.64 -17.06
CA LEU A 122 -3.34 3.59 -17.95
C LEU A 122 -4.28 4.17 -19.02
N TRP A 123 -5.11 5.15 -18.67
CA TRP A 123 -6.05 5.78 -19.61
C TRP A 123 -5.34 6.50 -20.76
N VAL A 124 -4.35 7.34 -20.44
CA VAL A 124 -3.62 8.12 -21.45
C VAL A 124 -2.50 7.29 -22.08
N GLY A 125 -1.80 6.47 -21.29
CA GLY A 125 -0.62 5.74 -21.73
C GLY A 125 -0.93 4.46 -22.51
N ALA A 126 -1.77 3.57 -21.97
CA ALA A 126 -2.01 2.26 -22.59
C ALA A 126 -2.94 2.31 -23.81
N ARG A 127 -3.52 3.49 -24.10
CA ARG A 127 -4.28 3.77 -25.34
C ARG A 127 -3.39 4.18 -26.52
N GLY A 128 -2.08 4.36 -26.29
CA GLY A 128 -1.08 4.65 -27.32
C GLY A 128 -0.95 3.53 -28.35
N ALA A 129 -0.39 3.85 -29.51
CA ALA A 129 -0.26 2.93 -30.65
C ALA A 129 0.77 1.81 -30.41
N GLU A 130 1.68 1.99 -29.46
CA GLU A 130 2.80 1.10 -29.19
C GLU A 130 2.58 0.27 -27.91
N PHE A 131 3.07 -0.96 -27.93
CA PHE A 131 2.97 -1.89 -26.82
C PHE A 131 4.18 -1.74 -25.89
N ASP A 132 3.95 -1.18 -24.70
CA ASP A 132 4.98 -1.03 -23.69
C ASP A 132 4.82 -1.99 -22.52
N TRP A 133 5.90 -2.67 -22.19
CA TRP A 133 5.96 -3.57 -21.05
C TRP A 133 5.79 -2.88 -19.69
N LYS A 134 5.99 -1.55 -19.67
CA LYS A 134 5.83 -0.68 -18.51
C LYS A 134 4.42 -0.76 -17.90
N TYR A 135 3.37 -0.81 -18.73
CA TYR A 135 2.00 -0.83 -18.23
C TYR A 135 1.62 -2.16 -17.58
N ILE A 136 2.15 -3.28 -18.10
CA ILE A 136 2.00 -4.60 -17.49
C ILE A 136 2.73 -4.64 -16.15
N GLN A 137 3.98 -4.18 -16.10
CA GLN A 137 4.76 -4.11 -14.85
C GLN A 137 4.06 -3.27 -13.80
N LYS A 138 3.56 -2.09 -14.18
CA LYS A 138 2.76 -1.26 -13.28
C LYS A 138 1.53 -2.03 -12.83
N SER A 139 0.77 -2.64 -13.73
CA SER A 139 -0.42 -3.41 -13.35
C SER A 139 -0.14 -4.53 -12.33
N LEU A 140 0.96 -5.28 -12.50
CA LEU A 140 1.43 -6.28 -11.55
C LEU A 140 1.87 -5.66 -10.21
N GLU A 141 2.57 -4.51 -10.25
CA GLU A 141 2.96 -3.76 -9.07
C GLU A 141 1.73 -3.31 -8.25
N SER A 142 0.59 -3.00 -8.88
CA SER A 142 -0.66 -2.68 -8.17
C SER A 142 -1.10 -3.84 -7.28
N ASN A 143 -1.00 -5.06 -7.78
CA ASN A 143 -1.47 -6.25 -7.07
C ASN A 143 -0.58 -6.56 -5.86
N ILE A 144 0.72 -6.33 -5.99
CA ILE A 144 1.65 -6.41 -4.85
C ILE A 144 1.33 -5.32 -3.83
N ASN A 145 1.08 -4.08 -4.28
CA ASN A 145 0.70 -2.99 -3.38
C ASN A 145 -0.63 -3.26 -2.67
N LEU A 146 -1.63 -3.87 -3.32
CA LEU A 146 -2.88 -4.28 -2.67
C LEU A 146 -2.62 -5.14 -1.44
N VAL A 147 -1.82 -6.20 -1.60
CA VAL A 147 -1.45 -7.08 -0.49
C VAL A 147 -0.71 -6.28 0.59
N GLN A 148 0.22 -5.42 0.18
CA GLN A 148 0.97 -4.58 1.12
C GLN A 148 0.05 -3.65 1.93
N HIS A 149 -0.92 -2.96 1.32
CA HIS A 149 -1.81 -2.08 2.06
C HIS A 149 -2.70 -2.86 3.04
N ILE A 150 -3.18 -4.04 2.65
CA ILE A 150 -3.93 -4.91 3.55
C ILE A 150 -3.05 -5.33 4.74
N THR A 151 -1.78 -5.67 4.51
CA THR A 151 -0.84 -6.03 5.59
C THR A 151 -0.46 -4.84 6.45
N THR A 152 -0.35 -3.64 5.89
CA THR A 152 -0.15 -2.41 6.69
C THR A 152 -1.36 -2.15 7.58
N ALA A 153 -2.58 -2.28 7.07
CA ALA A 153 -3.80 -2.07 7.83
C ALA A 153 -3.96 -3.09 8.95
N THR A 154 -3.59 -4.36 8.72
CA THR A 154 -3.58 -5.39 9.78
C THR A 154 -2.52 -5.10 10.84
N LEU A 155 -1.30 -4.73 10.46
CA LEU A 155 -0.23 -4.37 11.41
C LEU A 155 -0.62 -3.17 12.28
N VAL A 156 -1.17 -2.13 11.67
CA VAL A 156 -1.64 -0.92 12.37
C VAL A 156 -2.76 -1.26 13.34
N TRP A 157 -3.70 -2.12 12.94
CA TRP A 157 -4.78 -2.57 13.82
C TRP A 157 -4.28 -3.45 14.98
N LEU A 158 -3.29 -4.32 14.73
CA LEU A 158 -2.63 -5.12 15.77
C LEU A 158 -1.95 -4.23 16.81
N TRP A 159 -1.26 -3.20 16.34
CA TRP A 159 -0.55 -2.25 17.20
C TRP A 159 -1.50 -1.41 18.05
N SER A 160 -2.64 -0.98 17.49
CA SER A 160 -3.65 -0.21 18.23
C SER A 160 -4.39 -1.03 19.29
N ARG A 161 -4.23 -2.36 19.33
CA ARG A 161 -5.02 -3.25 20.18
C ARG A 161 -4.33 -3.54 21.51
N HIS A 162 -5.08 -3.42 22.61
CA HIS A 162 -4.58 -3.69 23.96
C HIS A 162 -4.48 -5.20 24.32
N ASP A 163 -5.17 -6.07 23.58
CA ASP A 163 -5.21 -7.52 23.85
C ASP A 163 -3.96 -8.28 23.35
N LEU A 164 -3.03 -7.60 22.68
CA LEU A 164 -1.86 -8.26 22.11
C LEU A 164 -0.85 -8.61 23.21
N ARG A 165 -0.27 -9.82 23.14
CA ARG A 165 0.80 -10.24 24.06
C ARG A 165 1.93 -9.21 24.03
N ARG A 166 2.35 -8.72 25.20
CA ARG A 166 3.39 -7.68 25.34
C ARG A 166 4.69 -8.01 24.60
N GLY A 167 5.06 -9.29 24.49
CA GLY A 167 6.23 -9.73 23.73
C GLY A 167 6.12 -9.64 22.21
N LEU A 168 4.92 -9.58 21.64
CA LEU A 168 4.68 -9.45 20.19
C LEU A 168 4.61 -7.99 19.74
N VAL A 169 4.34 -7.05 20.65
CA VAL A 169 4.31 -5.61 20.37
C VAL A 169 5.60 -5.10 19.70
N PRO A 170 6.82 -5.38 20.21
CA PRO A 170 8.05 -4.90 19.56
C PRO A 170 8.24 -5.48 18.15
N ILE A 171 7.77 -6.71 17.90
CA ILE A 171 7.81 -7.32 16.57
C ILE A 171 6.90 -6.57 15.60
N VAL A 172 5.66 -6.28 16.02
CA VAL A 172 4.69 -5.51 15.20
C VAL A 172 5.21 -4.10 14.91
N VAL A 173 5.78 -3.42 15.92
CA VAL A 173 6.39 -2.09 15.72
C VAL A 173 7.57 -2.16 14.75
N GLY A 174 8.45 -3.15 14.88
CA GLY A 174 9.57 -3.35 13.94
C GLY A 174 9.09 -3.57 12.50
N MET A 175 8.01 -4.33 12.31
CA MET A 175 7.42 -4.56 10.99
C MET A 175 6.73 -3.32 10.41
N LEU A 176 6.12 -2.47 11.25
CA LEU A 176 5.57 -1.18 10.83
C LEU A 176 6.67 -0.23 10.37
N VAL A 177 7.77 -0.14 11.11
CA VAL A 177 8.94 0.64 10.72
C VAL A 177 9.51 0.14 9.40
N LEU A 178 9.69 -1.17 9.25
CA LEU A 178 10.17 -1.77 7.99
C LEU A 178 9.26 -1.45 6.80
N THR A 179 7.95 -1.37 7.04
CA THR A 179 6.96 -1.04 6.02
C THR A 179 7.10 0.41 5.54
N VAL A 180 7.37 1.35 6.44
CA VAL A 180 7.55 2.79 6.14
C VAL A 180 8.84 3.03 5.37
N TYR A 181 9.95 2.40 5.80
CA TYR A 181 11.26 2.54 5.15
C TYR A 181 11.45 1.61 3.94
N ARG A 182 10.42 0.85 3.55
CA ARG A 182 10.48 -0.07 2.41
C ARG A 182 10.86 0.64 1.10
N PRO A 183 10.28 1.80 0.71
CA PRO A 183 10.66 2.47 -0.53
C PRO A 183 12.15 2.81 -0.55
N LEU A 184 12.66 3.41 0.53
CA LEU A 184 14.08 3.73 0.71
C LEU A 184 14.98 2.49 0.56
N MET A 185 14.64 1.40 1.26
CA MET A 185 15.39 0.14 1.19
C MET A 185 15.40 -0.47 -0.22
N LEU A 186 14.27 -0.39 -0.93
CA LEU A 186 14.16 -0.90 -2.29
C LEU A 186 14.92 -0.05 -3.29
N ASP A 187 14.89 1.27 -3.14
CA ASP A 187 15.60 2.19 -4.02
C ASP A 187 17.11 2.03 -3.85
N PHE A 188 17.59 1.93 -2.59
CA PHE A 188 18.98 1.61 -2.28
C PHE A 188 19.41 0.22 -2.80
N LEU A 189 18.57 -0.80 -2.65
CA LEU A 189 18.90 -2.13 -3.17
C LEU A 189 18.91 -2.13 -4.71
N SER A 190 18.01 -1.38 -5.34
CA SER A 190 17.94 -1.30 -6.80
C SER A 190 19.15 -0.59 -7.40
N SER A 191 19.65 0.45 -6.74
CA SER A 191 20.86 1.17 -7.15
C SER A 191 22.11 0.31 -6.96
N LEU A 192 22.20 -0.44 -5.86
CA LEU A 192 23.32 -1.35 -5.59
C LEU A 192 23.39 -2.53 -6.58
N LEU A 193 22.24 -3.14 -6.91
CA LEU A 193 22.18 -4.31 -7.78
C LEU A 193 22.10 -3.97 -9.28
N LEU A 194 22.06 -2.68 -9.66
CA LEU A 194 21.72 -2.25 -11.02
C LEU A 194 20.47 -3.00 -11.54
N ALA A 195 19.48 -3.11 -10.66
CA ALA A 195 18.36 -4.01 -10.84
C ALA A 195 17.41 -3.48 -11.93
N GLY A 196 17.17 -4.28 -12.96
CA GLY A 196 16.16 -3.97 -13.98
C GLY A 196 14.72 -3.88 -13.41
N PRO A 197 13.76 -3.35 -14.18
CA PRO A 197 12.37 -3.17 -13.72
C PRO A 197 11.67 -4.47 -13.27
N TRP A 198 12.11 -5.60 -13.80
CA TRP A 198 11.57 -6.91 -13.45
C TRP A 198 12.10 -7.47 -12.14
N SER A 199 13.40 -7.29 -11.87
CA SER A 199 13.99 -7.75 -10.62
C SER A 199 13.50 -6.91 -9.46
N THR A 200 13.31 -5.59 -9.63
CA THR A 200 12.69 -4.74 -8.60
C THR A 200 11.27 -5.19 -8.26
N LEU A 201 10.48 -5.63 -9.25
CA LEU A 201 9.15 -6.18 -9.03
C LEU A 201 9.18 -7.50 -8.24
N ILE A 202 10.12 -8.40 -8.55
CA ILE A 202 10.29 -9.66 -7.82
C ILE A 202 10.70 -9.39 -6.37
N ILE A 203 11.65 -8.49 -6.13
CA ILE A 203 12.07 -8.10 -4.78
C ILE A 203 10.88 -7.50 -4.00
N LYS A 204 10.08 -6.64 -4.64
CA LYS A 204 8.84 -6.10 -4.07
C LYS A 204 7.86 -7.20 -3.69
N ALA A 205 7.69 -8.22 -4.53
CA ALA A 205 6.80 -9.34 -4.25
C ALA A 205 7.29 -10.19 -3.08
N ILE A 206 8.58 -10.54 -3.05
CA ILE A 206 9.20 -11.36 -2.00
C ILE A 206 9.10 -10.66 -0.64
N THR A 207 9.47 -9.38 -0.57
CA THR A 207 9.39 -8.60 0.68
C THR A 207 7.95 -8.51 1.20
N THR A 208 6.99 -8.25 0.32
CA THR A 208 5.55 -8.19 0.67
C THR A 208 5.05 -9.55 1.16
N PHE A 209 5.49 -10.64 0.54
CA PHE A 209 5.10 -11.99 0.94
C PHE A 209 5.60 -12.32 2.35
N PHE A 210 6.87 -12.03 2.66
CA PHE A 210 7.41 -12.28 4.00
C PHE A 210 6.72 -11.45 5.08
N ILE A 211 6.50 -10.15 4.84
CA ILE A 211 5.78 -9.26 5.78
C ILE A 211 4.32 -9.73 5.93
N GLY A 212 3.67 -10.13 4.84
CA GLY A 212 2.29 -10.62 4.87
C GLY A 212 2.13 -11.94 5.61
N ALA A 213 2.99 -12.92 5.36
CA ALA A 213 2.93 -14.22 6.00
C ALA A 213 3.17 -14.13 7.52
N THR A 214 4.15 -13.33 7.93
CA THR A 214 4.45 -13.11 9.36
C THR A 214 3.31 -12.35 10.06
N THR A 215 2.75 -11.33 9.41
CA THR A 215 1.57 -10.61 9.94
C THR A 215 0.36 -11.53 10.07
N LEU A 216 0.10 -12.38 9.07
CA LEU A 216 -0.98 -13.36 9.09
C LEU A 216 -0.81 -14.37 10.23
N HIS A 217 0.41 -14.85 10.47
CA HIS A 217 0.70 -15.77 11.56
C HIS A 217 0.39 -15.15 12.93
N ILE A 218 0.80 -13.90 13.16
CA ILE A 218 0.48 -13.17 14.40
C ILE A 218 -1.04 -12.94 14.53
N TYR A 219 -1.69 -12.57 13.42
CA TYR A 219 -3.13 -12.36 13.37
C TYR A 219 -3.93 -13.63 13.69
N ALA A 220 -3.56 -14.76 13.10
CA ALA A 220 -4.20 -16.05 13.33
C ALA A 220 -4.02 -16.52 14.78
N GLY A 221 -2.83 -16.34 15.36
CA GLY A 221 -2.58 -16.62 16.77
C GLY A 221 -3.46 -15.77 17.71
N LEU A 222 -3.65 -14.50 17.37
CA LEU A 222 -4.54 -13.61 18.11
C LEU A 222 -6.01 -14.04 17.95
N ALA A 223 -6.46 -14.33 16.72
CA ALA A 223 -7.84 -14.77 16.45
C ALA A 223 -8.19 -16.05 17.23
N HIS A 224 -7.27 -17.02 17.27
CA HIS A 224 -7.44 -18.25 18.04
C HIS A 224 -7.57 -17.96 19.55
N SER A 225 -6.78 -17.03 20.09
CA SER A 225 -6.84 -16.67 21.51
C SER A 225 -8.14 -15.98 21.94
N ILE A 226 -8.83 -15.32 21.01
CA ILE A 226 -10.08 -14.59 21.27
C ILE A 226 -11.31 -15.45 20.95
N GLY A 227 -11.14 -16.61 20.29
CA GLY A 227 -12.23 -17.52 19.95
C GLY A 227 -13.15 -17.01 18.83
N ILE A 228 -12.65 -16.15 17.95
CA ILE A 228 -13.41 -15.67 16.79
C ILE A 228 -13.24 -16.69 15.66
N PHE A 229 -14.20 -17.60 15.53
CA PHE A 229 -14.42 -18.43 14.33
C PHE A 229 -15.61 -17.88 13.55
#